data_AF-A0A1G3ZJ96-F1
#
_entry.id   AF-A0A1G3ZJ96-F1
#
_cell.length_a   1.000
_cell.length_b   1.000
_cell.length_c   1.000
_cell.angle_alpha   90.00
_cell.angle_beta   90.00
_cell.angle_gamma   90.00
#
_symmetry.space_group_name_H-M   'P 1'
#
loop_
_entity.id
_entity.type
_entity.pdbx_description
1 polymer ?
#
loop_
_entity_poly.entity_id
_entity_poly.type
_entity_poly.pdbx_seq_one_letter_code
_entity_poly.pdbx_strand_id
1 'polypeptide(L)'
;MRIFLILITIVLAGISFVKSKNTATSFPGFQVPVGNDGLRVADSEPLRKYSVNPLVEYARGSTDNQSDPSNLNQRIDQPRAYSLQPIASIRPVGRIVQERPFYQEEIIDPDSSYPMAHVASMTELPDGTLAATWYAGSGEVQPDVKIYFALKKKGELLWSESRIIMTREKASHELQRYIKALGNALIFSEVDGTLRILYVTISMGKWSGSMLNLTSSCDGGITWKRSRRLFLSPFFNLSELVKNAPTPLESGGWAIPIYQEFLGKFPELLWLMPEKNSVCGENSFLRASKSRIAGGCSFFQPSMTAFNSPSAVVFLRDYMTSGKIWRTKTVDAGSSWSQPEPTTLPNHDSGLASLRLSNGWLLLAFNDSTTSRDNLRLALSKDEGKTWKRIATIAEEPKSDFSYPYFLQTQDGMIHLLYSWKRRHIHHVVFNEEWVRKQETGDRKQAGLIHRNV
;
A
#
# COMPACT_ATOMS: atom_id res chain seq x y z
N MET A 1 28.05 -11.17 13.91
CA MET A 1 27.87 -12.29 12.95
C MET A 1 27.43 -13.60 13.61
N ARG A 2 28.04 -14.04 14.73
CA ARG A 2 27.64 -15.31 15.41
C ARG A 2 26.22 -15.30 15.99
N ILE A 3 25.75 -14.19 16.56
CA ILE A 3 24.37 -14.07 17.08
C ILE A 3 23.33 -14.14 15.94
N PHE A 4 23.70 -13.67 14.74
CA PHE A 4 22.85 -13.68 13.54
C PHE A 4 22.62 -15.11 13.02
N LEU A 5 23.63 -15.97 13.05
CA LEU A 5 23.46 -17.38 12.70
C LEU A 5 22.62 -18.14 13.74
N ILE A 6 22.77 -17.85 15.03
CA ILE A 6 22.04 -18.55 16.09
C ILE A 6 20.52 -18.28 16.00
N LEU A 7 20.12 -17.04 15.71
CA LEU A 7 18.71 -16.68 15.53
C LEU A 7 18.08 -17.30 14.27
N ILE A 8 18.84 -17.40 13.16
CA ILE A 8 18.39 -18.09 11.94
C ILE A 8 18.18 -19.59 12.22
N THR A 9 19.09 -20.23 12.97
CA THR A 9 18.96 -21.64 13.33
C THR A 9 17.74 -21.90 14.21
N ILE A 10 17.44 -21.02 15.17
CA ILE A 10 16.26 -21.15 16.05
C ILE A 10 14.95 -21.00 15.26
N VAL A 11 14.90 -20.04 14.31
CA VAL A 11 13.73 -19.83 13.45
C VAL A 11 13.54 -21.00 12.47
N LEU A 12 14.61 -21.55 11.89
CA LEU A 12 14.54 -22.71 11.01
C LEU A 12 14.16 -24.00 11.76
N ALA A 13 14.65 -24.19 12.99
CA ALA A 13 14.29 -25.33 13.84
C ALA A 13 12.80 -25.31 14.25
N GLY A 14 12.24 -24.13 14.52
CA GLY A 14 10.80 -23.97 14.78
C GLY A 14 9.91 -24.32 13.57
N ILE A 15 10.39 -24.09 12.35
CA ILE A 15 9.65 -24.36 11.11
C ILE A 15 9.59 -25.87 10.79
N SER A 16 10.63 -26.64 11.10
CA SER A 16 10.61 -28.10 10.91
C SER A 16 9.61 -28.81 11.82
N PHE A 17 9.34 -28.26 13.01
CA PHE A 17 8.40 -28.88 13.96
C PHE A 17 6.92 -28.69 13.56
N VAL A 18 6.61 -27.61 12.83
CA VAL A 18 5.22 -27.32 12.36
C VAL A 18 4.87 -28.15 11.12
N LYS A 19 5.84 -28.56 10.30
CA LYS A 19 5.60 -29.38 9.10
C LYS A 19 5.34 -30.87 9.37
N SER A 20 5.64 -31.40 10.55
CA SER A 20 5.52 -32.85 10.81
C SER A 20 4.15 -33.32 11.31
N LYS A 21 3.17 -32.42 11.51
CA LYS A 21 1.84 -32.80 12.06
C LYS A 21 0.74 -33.10 11.03
N ASN A 22 1.00 -32.98 9.73
CA ASN A 22 0.00 -33.23 8.69
C ASN A 22 0.46 -34.26 7.65
N THR A 23 0.49 -35.54 8.02
CA THR A 23 0.37 -36.65 7.07
C THR A 23 -0.17 -37.88 7.80
N ALA A 24 -1.45 -38.17 7.61
CA ALA A 24 -2.07 -39.45 7.94
C ALA A 24 -2.47 -40.13 6.63
N THR A 25 -1.80 -41.23 6.29
CA THR A 25 -2.24 -42.18 5.27
C THR A 25 -1.86 -43.59 5.73
N SER A 26 -2.87 -44.43 5.83
CA SER A 26 -2.88 -45.85 6.20
C SER A 26 -2.41 -46.77 5.07
N PHE A 27 -1.73 -47.88 5.41
CA PHE A 27 -1.94 -49.28 4.94
C PHE A 27 -0.81 -50.21 5.50
N PRO A 28 -0.93 -51.57 5.48
CA PRO A 28 -0.74 -52.38 6.68
C PRO A 28 0.43 -53.39 6.63
N GLY A 29 0.72 -53.99 7.80
CA GLY A 29 1.31 -55.32 7.94
C GLY A 29 2.80 -55.36 8.26
N PHE A 30 3.15 -55.73 9.50
CA PHE A 30 3.92 -56.94 9.84
C PHE A 30 4.18 -56.99 11.36
N GLN A 31 4.21 -58.20 11.91
CA GLN A 31 4.16 -58.53 13.33
C GLN A 31 5.54 -59.01 13.86
N VAL A 32 5.86 -58.62 15.12
CA VAL A 32 6.51 -59.42 16.22
C VAL A 32 8.06 -59.55 16.21
N PRO A 33 8.81 -59.75 17.34
CA PRO A 33 8.52 -59.59 18.79
C PRO A 33 9.52 -58.73 19.61
N VAL A 34 9.01 -58.25 20.76
CA VAL A 34 9.50 -58.30 22.16
C VAL A 34 11.00 -58.56 22.45
N GLY A 35 11.58 -57.68 23.27
CA GLY A 35 12.76 -57.93 24.11
C GLY A 35 12.66 -57.10 25.40
N ASN A 36 12.41 -57.80 26.51
CA ASN A 36 12.32 -57.30 27.87
C ASN A 36 13.73 -57.19 28.45
N ASP A 37 14.05 -56.14 29.19
CA ASP A 37 15.01 -56.23 30.31
C ASP A 37 14.86 -55.02 31.23
N GLY A 38 14.70 -55.32 32.51
CA GLY A 38 14.47 -54.36 33.56
C GLY A 38 15.67 -54.16 34.48
N LEU A 39 15.31 -53.62 35.64
CA LEU A 39 16.01 -53.56 36.93
C LEU A 39 16.60 -52.20 37.33
N ARG A 40 15.87 -51.62 38.32
CA ARG A 40 16.32 -51.13 39.64
C ARG A 40 17.19 -49.86 39.67
N VAL A 41 17.17 -49.00 40.69
CA VAL A 41 16.40 -48.68 41.93
C VAL A 41 17.25 -47.54 42.53
N ALA A 42 16.66 -46.49 43.13
CA ALA A 42 17.07 -45.99 44.45
C ALA A 42 16.36 -44.66 44.79
N ASP A 43 15.66 -44.70 45.92
CA ASP A 43 14.99 -43.62 46.62
C ASP A 43 15.96 -42.60 47.23
N SER A 44 15.48 -41.36 47.43
CA SER A 44 15.72 -40.60 48.67
C SER A 44 14.85 -39.33 48.73
N GLU A 45 14.52 -38.97 49.96
CA GLU A 45 13.32 -38.29 50.45
C GLU A 45 13.65 -36.81 50.85
N PRO A 46 12.92 -36.05 51.71
CA PRO A 46 12.07 -34.94 51.27
C PRO A 46 12.26 -33.57 52.00
N LEU A 47 11.40 -32.60 51.64
CA LEU A 47 10.88 -31.46 52.43
C LEU A 47 11.84 -30.33 52.88
N ARG A 48 11.50 -29.07 52.50
CA ARG A 48 11.14 -28.02 53.48
C ARG A 48 10.37 -26.83 52.88
N LYS A 49 9.31 -26.49 53.62
CA LYS A 49 8.40 -25.35 53.50
C LYS A 49 9.11 -24.03 53.81
N TYR A 50 8.67 -22.93 53.19
CA TYR A 50 8.28 -21.73 53.93
C TYR A 50 7.05 -21.09 53.26
N SER A 51 6.06 -20.80 54.10
CA SER A 51 4.77 -20.19 53.78
C SER A 51 4.73 -18.85 54.49
N VAL A 52 4.30 -17.79 53.81
CA VAL A 52 3.65 -16.64 54.45
C VAL A 52 2.52 -16.17 53.52
N ASN A 53 1.33 -16.12 54.10
CA ASN A 53 0.05 -15.58 53.61
C ASN A 53 -0.34 -14.47 54.64
N PRO A 54 -1.42 -13.66 54.54
CA PRO A 54 -2.51 -13.62 53.53
C PRO A 54 -3.07 -12.18 53.24
N LEU A 55 -4.25 -12.14 52.59
CA LEU A 55 -5.28 -11.07 52.48
C LEU A 55 -5.09 -10.13 51.27
N VAL A 56 -6.03 -10.01 50.33
CA VAL A 56 -7.47 -9.74 50.49
C VAL A 56 -8.33 -10.44 49.40
N GLU A 57 -9.53 -10.85 49.81
CA GLU A 57 -10.63 -11.46 49.06
C GLU A 57 -11.14 -10.61 47.88
N TYR A 58 -11.56 -11.25 46.77
CA TYR A 58 -13.00 -11.46 46.50
C TYR A 58 -13.26 -12.32 45.24
N ALA A 59 -14.28 -13.18 45.39
CA ALA A 59 -15.18 -13.80 44.41
C ALA A 59 -14.65 -14.81 43.35
N ARG A 60 -15.05 -16.07 43.59
CA ARG A 60 -15.08 -17.22 42.67
C ARG A 60 -16.33 -17.22 41.77
N GLY A 61 -16.16 -17.87 40.60
CA GLY A 61 -17.21 -18.48 39.77
C GLY A 61 -17.24 -17.86 38.37
N SER A 62 -16.98 -18.53 37.24
CA SER A 62 -17.11 -19.95 36.89
C SER A 62 -16.07 -20.33 35.81
N THR A 63 -15.72 -21.61 35.82
CA THR A 63 -14.79 -22.34 34.95
C THR A 63 -15.27 -22.46 33.51
N ASP A 64 -14.35 -22.39 32.54
CA ASP A 64 -14.14 -23.51 31.60
C ASP A 64 -12.82 -23.40 30.81
N ASN A 65 -12.22 -24.57 30.61
CA ASN A 65 -10.88 -24.81 30.05
C ASN A 65 -10.80 -24.47 28.56
N GLN A 66 -9.68 -23.88 28.12
CA GLN A 66 -8.62 -24.56 27.36
C GLN A 66 -7.64 -23.56 26.74
N SER A 67 -6.36 -23.87 26.97
CA SER A 67 -5.16 -23.28 26.40
C SER A 67 -5.15 -23.32 24.87
N ASP A 68 -5.27 -22.15 24.23
CA ASP A 68 -4.95 -21.93 22.82
C ASP A 68 -3.78 -20.93 22.71
N PRO A 69 -2.62 -21.31 22.16
CA PRO A 69 -1.49 -20.39 21.96
C PRO A 69 -1.68 -19.40 20.80
N SER A 70 -2.86 -19.33 20.15
CA SER A 70 -3.14 -18.39 19.05
C SER A 70 -3.34 -16.92 19.47
N ASN A 71 -3.43 -16.62 20.77
CA ASN A 71 -3.94 -15.32 21.25
C ASN A 71 -2.89 -14.35 21.83
N LEU A 72 -1.59 -14.60 21.64
CA LEU A 72 -0.53 -13.77 22.21
C LEU A 72 -0.29 -12.40 21.51
N ASN A 73 -1.04 -12.08 20.46
CA ASN A 73 -0.89 -10.82 19.71
C ASN A 73 -2.01 -9.78 19.90
N GLN A 74 -3.00 -10.01 20.76
CA GLN A 74 -4.15 -9.09 20.92
C GLN A 74 -4.04 -8.05 22.05
N ARG A 75 -2.89 -7.93 22.74
CA ARG A 75 -2.69 -6.91 23.79
C ARG A 75 -1.46 -6.05 23.57
N ILE A 76 -1.39 -5.42 22.39
CA ILE A 76 -0.55 -4.24 22.16
C ILE A 76 -1.54 -3.09 21.95
N ASP A 77 -1.41 -2.04 22.78
CA ASP A 77 -2.19 -0.79 22.79
C ASP A 77 -3.11 -0.59 21.59
N GLN A 78 -4.43 -0.70 21.81
CA GLN A 78 -5.42 -0.37 20.80
C GLN A 78 -5.20 1.09 20.35
N PRO A 79 -5.08 1.35 19.04
CA PRO A 79 -4.94 2.72 18.57
C PRO A 79 -6.21 3.52 18.91
N ARG A 80 -6.00 4.79 19.30
CA ARG A 80 -7.07 5.80 19.33
C ARG A 80 -7.84 5.74 18.01
N ALA A 81 -9.16 5.88 18.04
CA ALA A 81 -9.99 5.90 16.84
C ALA A 81 -9.47 6.94 15.84
N TYR A 82 -8.84 6.47 14.76
CA TYR A 82 -8.33 7.31 13.67
C TYR A 82 -9.42 7.41 12.61
N SER A 83 -10.21 8.48 12.64
CA SER A 83 -11.27 8.69 11.65
C SER A 83 -10.70 9.01 10.25
N LEU A 84 -11.19 8.33 9.21
CA LEU A 84 -10.79 8.54 7.80
C LEU A 84 -11.60 9.69 7.19
N GLN A 85 -10.94 10.63 6.50
CA GLN A 85 -11.61 11.65 5.68
C GLN A 85 -11.81 11.12 4.26
N PRO A 86 -13.04 11.14 3.71
CA PRO A 86 -13.26 10.92 2.29
C PRO A 86 -12.41 11.87 1.42
N ILE A 87 -11.79 11.36 0.36
CA ILE A 87 -11.03 12.19 -0.60
C ILE A 87 -11.90 13.36 -1.12
N ALA A 88 -13.20 13.12 -1.32
CA ALA A 88 -14.17 14.11 -1.76
C ALA A 88 -14.51 15.22 -0.71
N SER A 89 -14.02 15.13 0.52
CA SER A 89 -14.40 15.99 1.65
C SER A 89 -13.31 16.96 2.12
N ILE A 90 -12.18 17.06 1.40
CA ILE A 90 -11.17 18.08 1.66
C ILE A 90 -11.76 19.45 1.26
N ARG A 91 -12.41 20.09 2.25
CA ARG A 91 -13.07 21.42 2.25
C ARG A 91 -14.25 21.58 1.27
N PRO A 92 -15.46 21.95 1.77
CA PRO A 92 -16.58 22.34 0.91
C PRO A 92 -16.36 23.78 0.42
N VAL A 93 -15.43 23.98 -0.50
CA VAL A 93 -15.51 25.12 -1.43
C VAL A 93 -16.37 24.61 -2.58
N GLY A 94 -17.46 25.31 -2.90
CA GLY A 94 -18.47 24.88 -3.87
C GLY A 94 -17.83 24.17 -5.07
N ARG A 95 -18.06 22.85 -5.16
CA ARG A 95 -17.50 22.01 -6.22
C ARG A 95 -17.96 22.60 -7.55
N ILE A 96 -17.04 23.11 -8.34
CA ILE A 96 -17.35 23.60 -9.69
C ILE A 96 -17.70 22.37 -10.52
N VAL A 97 -19.00 22.12 -10.71
CA VAL A 97 -19.45 21.07 -11.61
C VAL A 97 -19.19 21.58 -13.02
N GLN A 98 -18.13 21.11 -13.66
CA GLN A 98 -17.96 21.32 -15.10
C GLN A 98 -19.04 20.52 -15.83
N GLU A 99 -20.00 21.22 -16.45
CA GLU A 99 -21.17 20.59 -17.08
C GLU A 99 -20.83 19.82 -18.38
N ARG A 100 -19.67 20.06 -18.97
CA ARG A 100 -19.25 19.42 -20.23
C ARG A 100 -18.25 18.31 -19.96
N PRO A 101 -18.41 17.11 -20.59
CA PRO A 101 -17.40 16.07 -20.57
C PRO A 101 -16.02 16.57 -20.99
N PHE A 102 -15.00 16.35 -20.17
CA PHE A 102 -13.60 16.66 -20.45
C PHE A 102 -12.75 15.40 -20.43
N TYR A 103 -11.82 15.29 -21.39
CA TYR A 103 -10.79 14.26 -21.43
C TYR A 103 -9.56 14.79 -22.17
N GLN A 104 -8.38 14.62 -21.58
CA GLN A 104 -7.08 14.94 -22.17
C GLN A 104 -6.04 13.91 -21.73
N GLU A 105 -5.03 13.67 -22.56
CA GLU A 105 -3.88 12.83 -22.25
C GLU A 105 -2.58 13.54 -22.63
N GLU A 106 -1.52 13.28 -21.87
CA GLU A 106 -0.17 13.75 -22.13
C GLU A 106 0.86 12.74 -21.57
N ILE A 107 2.10 12.83 -22.02
CA ILE A 107 3.23 12.11 -21.41
C ILE A 107 3.97 13.09 -20.50
N ILE A 108 4.26 12.66 -19.27
CA ILE A 108 5.19 13.39 -18.40
C ILE A 108 6.59 13.14 -18.92
N ASP A 109 7.32 14.22 -19.22
CA ASP A 109 8.71 14.17 -19.69
C ASP A 109 8.88 13.32 -20.97
N PRO A 110 8.25 13.74 -22.10
CA PRO A 110 8.20 12.95 -23.34
C PRO A 110 9.58 12.74 -23.97
N ASP A 111 10.50 13.70 -23.78
CA ASP A 111 11.85 13.66 -24.33
C ASP A 111 12.82 12.81 -23.48
N SER A 112 12.33 12.19 -22.40
CA SER A 112 13.15 11.37 -21.53
C SER A 112 13.73 10.15 -22.25
N SER A 113 15.03 9.95 -22.08
CA SER A 113 15.76 8.79 -22.59
C SER A 113 15.84 7.66 -21.56
N TYR A 114 14.85 7.55 -20.65
CA TYR A 114 14.87 6.53 -19.61
C TYR A 114 14.76 5.13 -20.25
N PRO A 115 15.64 4.17 -19.90
CA PRO A 115 15.44 2.79 -20.31
C PRO A 115 14.12 2.22 -19.75
N MET A 116 13.76 2.64 -18.53
CA MET A 116 12.52 2.31 -17.87
C MET A 116 12.06 3.47 -16.96
N ALA A 117 10.75 3.75 -16.94
CA ALA A 117 10.07 4.62 -15.97
C ALA A 117 8.84 3.89 -15.41
N HIS A 118 8.66 3.92 -14.09
CA HIS A 118 7.62 3.13 -13.44
C HIS A 118 7.12 3.73 -12.12
N VAL A 119 5.92 3.31 -11.73
CA VAL A 119 5.25 3.58 -10.45
C VAL A 119 5.23 5.07 -10.10
N ALA A 120 4.36 5.80 -10.78
CA ALA A 120 4.15 7.21 -10.51
C ALA A 120 3.13 7.46 -9.40
N SER A 121 3.30 8.58 -8.71
CA SER A 121 2.32 9.16 -7.78
C SER A 121 2.24 10.66 -7.96
N MET A 122 1.13 11.27 -7.53
CA MET A 122 0.89 12.70 -7.67
C MET A 122 0.08 13.27 -6.51
N THR A 123 0.26 14.56 -6.26
CA THR A 123 -0.50 15.35 -5.30
C THR A 123 -0.75 16.76 -5.83
N GLU A 124 -1.78 17.41 -5.29
CA GLU A 124 -2.10 18.83 -5.54
C GLU A 124 -1.59 19.66 -4.35
N LEU A 125 -0.84 20.73 -4.63
CA LEU A 125 -0.45 21.74 -3.65
C LEU A 125 -1.60 22.74 -3.39
N PRO A 126 -1.57 23.50 -2.28
CA PRO A 126 -2.63 24.48 -1.96
C PRO A 126 -2.88 25.55 -3.03
N ASP A 127 -1.89 25.86 -3.87
CA ASP A 127 -1.99 26.80 -4.99
C ASP A 127 -2.59 26.18 -6.28
N GLY A 128 -2.91 24.88 -6.25
CA GLY A 128 -3.39 24.10 -7.40
C GLY A 128 -2.30 23.58 -8.33
N THR A 129 -1.02 23.76 -7.96
CA THR A 129 0.10 23.12 -8.67
C THR A 129 0.07 21.62 -8.44
N LEU A 130 0.26 20.82 -9.49
CA LEU A 130 0.44 19.37 -9.37
C LEU A 130 1.92 19.05 -9.21
N ALA A 131 2.22 18.11 -8.32
CA ALA A 131 3.55 17.56 -8.14
C ALA A 131 3.52 16.04 -8.32
N ALA A 132 4.34 15.53 -9.24
CA ALA A 132 4.43 14.11 -9.55
C ALA A 132 5.81 13.55 -9.22
N THR A 133 5.85 12.28 -8.82
CA THR A 133 7.10 11.52 -8.66
C THR A 133 6.98 10.16 -9.30
N TRP A 134 8.08 9.63 -9.80
CA TRP A 134 8.22 8.26 -10.31
C TRP A 134 9.67 7.82 -10.15
N TYR A 135 9.94 6.53 -10.32
CA TYR A 135 11.33 6.07 -10.43
C TYR A 135 11.66 5.68 -11.87
N ALA A 136 12.92 5.90 -12.26
CA ALA A 136 13.42 5.51 -13.57
C ALA A 136 14.89 5.08 -13.48
N GLY A 137 15.30 4.21 -14.42
CA GLY A 137 16.63 3.60 -14.49
C GLY A 137 16.67 2.44 -15.49
N SER A 138 17.72 1.64 -15.45
CA SER A 138 17.89 0.46 -16.32
C SER A 138 16.86 -0.65 -16.07
N GLY A 139 16.27 -0.71 -14.88
CA GLY A 139 15.22 -1.66 -14.52
C GLY A 139 14.87 -1.63 -13.04
N GLU A 140 13.88 -2.41 -12.64
CA GLU A 140 13.49 -2.53 -11.22
C GLU A 140 14.64 -3.08 -10.37
N VAL A 141 14.84 -2.49 -9.18
CA VAL A 141 15.84 -2.94 -8.19
C VAL A 141 17.30 -2.82 -8.69
N GLN A 142 17.55 -2.00 -9.70
CA GLN A 142 18.89 -1.71 -10.22
C GLN A 142 19.59 -0.56 -9.49
N PRO A 143 20.93 -0.54 -9.41
CA PRO A 143 21.67 0.49 -8.69
C PRO A 143 21.56 1.91 -9.26
N ASP A 144 21.22 2.03 -10.55
CA ASP A 144 21.08 3.29 -11.26
C ASP A 144 19.67 3.89 -11.17
N VAL A 145 18.73 3.23 -10.48
CA VAL A 145 17.37 3.74 -10.26
C VAL A 145 17.42 5.01 -9.42
N LYS A 146 16.76 6.06 -9.93
CA LYS A 146 16.61 7.37 -9.29
C LYS A 146 15.12 7.70 -9.14
N ILE A 147 14.81 8.58 -8.19
CA ILE A 147 13.46 9.16 -8.06
C ILE A 147 13.46 10.51 -8.76
N TYR A 148 12.54 10.67 -9.70
CA TYR A 148 12.30 11.87 -10.48
C TYR A 148 11.09 12.62 -9.93
N PHE A 149 11.07 13.92 -10.21
CA PHE A 149 10.06 14.85 -9.77
C PHE A 149 9.79 15.88 -10.86
N ALA A 150 8.52 16.21 -11.09
CA ALA A 150 8.11 17.28 -11.97
C ALA A 150 6.89 18.02 -11.39
N LEU A 151 6.72 19.27 -11.81
CA LEU A 151 5.60 20.12 -11.44
C LEU A 151 4.76 20.42 -12.67
N LYS A 152 3.46 20.65 -12.48
CA LYS A 152 2.58 21.27 -13.48
C LYS A 152 1.82 22.37 -12.77
N LYS A 153 2.15 23.64 -13.03
CA LYS A 153 1.43 24.74 -12.37
C LYS A 153 0.03 24.84 -12.93
N LYS A 154 -0.87 25.38 -12.12
CA LYS A 154 -2.25 25.61 -12.54
C LYS A 154 -2.30 26.49 -13.79
N GLY A 155 -2.93 25.99 -14.85
CA GLY A 155 -3.07 26.69 -16.13
C GLY A 155 -1.91 26.49 -17.11
N GLU A 156 -0.81 25.84 -16.71
CA GLU A 156 0.26 25.48 -17.65
C GLU A 156 -0.14 24.27 -18.50
N LEU A 157 0.22 24.33 -19.80
CA LEU A 157 -0.09 23.27 -20.75
C LEU A 157 0.82 22.05 -20.57
N LEU A 158 2.07 22.26 -20.16
CA LEU A 158 3.11 21.23 -20.08
C LEU A 158 3.59 21.05 -18.65
N TRP A 159 4.14 19.87 -18.36
CA TRP A 159 4.93 19.65 -17.15
C TRP A 159 6.26 20.39 -17.23
N SER A 160 6.81 20.76 -16.07
CA SER A 160 8.20 21.20 -15.96
C SER A 160 9.14 20.08 -16.43
N GLU A 161 10.38 20.45 -16.78
CA GLU A 161 11.44 19.46 -16.90
C GLU A 161 11.53 18.62 -15.63
N SER A 162 11.72 17.32 -15.80
CA SER A 162 11.86 16.42 -14.67
C SER A 162 13.26 16.58 -14.06
N ARG A 163 13.35 16.36 -12.76
CA ARG A 163 14.62 16.41 -12.05
C ARG A 163 14.74 15.30 -11.04
N ILE A 164 15.99 14.88 -10.82
CA ILE A 164 16.33 13.87 -9.84
C ILE A 164 16.30 14.49 -8.44
N ILE A 165 15.47 13.93 -7.56
CA ILE A 165 15.37 14.37 -6.17
C ILE A 165 16.05 13.40 -5.20
N MET A 166 16.19 12.14 -5.60
CA MET A 166 16.86 11.11 -4.81
C MET A 166 17.66 10.15 -5.70
N THR A 167 18.91 9.92 -5.32
CA THR A 167 19.76 8.85 -5.86
C THR A 167 20.08 7.85 -4.77
N ARG A 168 20.57 6.67 -5.16
CA ARG A 168 21.07 5.66 -4.23
C ARG A 168 22.16 6.20 -3.32
N GLU A 169 23.11 6.97 -3.86
CA GLU A 169 24.23 7.56 -3.13
C GLU A 169 23.74 8.58 -2.11
N LYS A 170 22.83 9.48 -2.51
CA LYS A 170 22.20 10.46 -1.63
C LYS A 170 21.43 9.76 -0.51
N ALA A 171 20.59 8.77 -0.83
CA ALA A 171 19.87 7.99 0.18
C ALA A 171 20.80 7.25 1.14
N SER A 172 21.89 6.66 0.63
CA SER A 172 22.92 6.00 1.44
C SER A 172 23.58 6.95 2.42
N HIS A 173 23.93 8.14 1.96
CA HIS A 173 24.54 9.16 2.80
C HIS A 173 23.55 9.70 3.85
N GLU A 174 22.32 10.05 3.46
CA GLU A 174 21.33 10.60 4.38
C GLU A 174 20.94 9.60 5.48
N LEU A 175 20.74 8.33 5.10
CA LEU A 175 20.31 7.25 5.99
C LEU A 175 21.47 6.52 6.67
N GLN A 176 22.71 6.88 6.37
CA GLN A 176 23.94 6.31 6.94
C GLN A 176 23.99 4.78 6.85
N ARG A 177 23.65 4.25 5.67
CA ARG A 177 23.65 2.80 5.41
C ARG A 177 23.80 2.48 3.93
N TYR A 178 24.20 1.24 3.66
CA TYR A 178 24.23 0.74 2.29
C TYR A 178 22.81 0.66 1.70
N ILE A 179 22.64 1.25 0.53
CA ILE A 179 21.47 1.15 -0.32
C ILE A 179 21.92 0.52 -1.64
N LYS A 180 21.26 -0.57 -2.01
CA LYS A 180 21.45 -1.27 -3.29
C LYS A 180 20.70 -0.55 -4.41
N ALA A 181 19.44 -0.19 -4.17
CA ALA A 181 18.56 0.42 -5.18
C ALA A 181 17.44 1.23 -4.52
N LEU A 182 16.84 2.13 -5.30
CA LEU A 182 15.60 2.82 -4.97
C LEU A 182 14.40 2.11 -5.62
N GLY A 183 13.19 2.48 -5.20
CA GLY A 183 11.94 1.96 -5.78
C GLY A 183 10.79 2.97 -5.66
N ASN A 184 9.59 2.47 -5.42
CA ASN A 184 8.36 3.26 -5.35
C ASN A 184 8.50 4.51 -4.50
N ALA A 185 7.96 5.63 -4.99
CA ALA A 185 7.87 6.89 -4.29
C ALA A 185 6.42 7.37 -4.29
N LEU A 186 5.89 7.61 -3.09
CA LEU A 186 4.58 8.22 -2.89
C LEU A 186 4.77 9.66 -2.44
N ILE A 187 4.31 10.61 -3.26
CA ILE A 187 4.26 12.03 -2.93
C ILE A 187 2.88 12.44 -2.41
N PHE A 188 2.84 13.29 -1.39
CA PHE A 188 1.61 13.89 -0.87
C PHE A 188 1.88 15.27 -0.27
N SER A 189 0.92 16.18 -0.41
CA SER A 189 0.97 17.54 0.13
C SER A 189 0.21 17.64 1.45
N GLU A 190 0.83 18.25 2.45
CA GLU A 190 0.14 18.72 3.66
C GLU A 190 -0.65 20.00 3.38
N VAL A 191 -1.52 20.37 4.31
CA VAL A 191 -2.39 21.57 4.22
C VAL A 191 -1.58 22.88 4.15
N ASP A 192 -0.37 22.90 4.72
CA ASP A 192 0.52 24.06 4.69
C ASP A 192 1.39 24.13 3.41
N GLY A 193 1.19 23.21 2.47
CA GLY A 193 1.99 23.11 1.24
C GLY A 193 3.30 22.35 1.40
N THR A 194 3.59 21.78 2.58
CA THR A 194 4.72 20.87 2.76
C THR A 194 4.53 19.64 1.90
N LEU A 195 5.45 19.41 0.97
CA LEU A 195 5.50 18.16 0.23
C LEU A 195 6.21 17.10 1.06
N ARG A 196 5.64 15.90 1.10
CA ARG A 196 6.27 14.71 1.69
C ARG A 196 6.44 13.65 0.63
N ILE A 197 7.56 12.94 0.74
CA ILE A 197 7.81 11.75 -0.07
C ILE A 197 8.10 10.58 0.86
N LEU A 198 7.25 9.57 0.75
CA LEU A 198 7.48 8.25 1.31
C LEU A 198 8.07 7.37 0.21
N TYR A 199 9.33 6.97 0.34
CA TYR A 199 10.03 6.24 -0.72
C TYR A 199 10.70 4.95 -0.23
N VAL A 200 10.76 4.00 -1.17
CA VAL A 200 11.35 2.68 -0.96
C VAL A 200 12.84 2.70 -1.25
N THR A 201 13.59 2.07 -0.35
CA THR A 201 14.99 1.71 -0.56
C THR A 201 15.18 0.22 -0.35
N ILE A 202 16.09 -0.41 -1.08
CA ILE A 202 16.43 -1.83 -0.94
C ILE A 202 17.87 -1.94 -0.51
N SER A 203 18.15 -2.76 0.52
CA SER A 203 19.52 -2.96 1.03
C SER A 203 20.08 -4.32 0.66
N MET A 204 19.21 -5.32 0.52
CA MET A 204 19.58 -6.70 0.25
C MET A 204 18.45 -7.38 -0.54
N GLY A 205 18.79 -8.33 -1.41
CA GLY A 205 17.79 -9.11 -2.16
C GLY A 205 17.02 -8.28 -3.20
N LYS A 206 15.70 -8.54 -3.26
CA LYS A 206 14.72 -7.84 -4.09
C LYS A 206 13.79 -6.99 -3.20
N TRP A 207 12.52 -6.85 -3.58
CA TRP A 207 11.50 -6.12 -2.81
C TRP A 207 11.33 -6.60 -1.37
N SER A 208 11.66 -7.85 -1.05
CA SER A 208 11.65 -8.36 0.33
C SER A 208 12.65 -7.70 1.28
N GLY A 209 13.68 -7.02 0.76
CA GLY A 209 14.63 -6.24 1.55
C GLY A 209 14.38 -4.74 1.51
N SER A 210 13.16 -4.33 1.12
CA SER A 210 12.73 -2.94 1.07
C SER A 210 12.56 -2.34 2.46
N MET A 211 12.61 -1.02 2.54
CA MET A 211 12.32 -0.24 3.74
C MET A 211 11.73 1.10 3.30
N LEU A 212 10.81 1.63 4.11
CA LEU A 212 10.22 2.94 3.90
C LEU A 212 11.01 4.05 4.58
N ASN A 213 11.17 5.15 3.85
CA ASN A 213 11.87 6.35 4.32
C ASN A 213 11.03 7.57 3.95
N LEU A 214 11.11 8.60 4.78
CA LEU A 214 10.37 9.84 4.63
C LEU A 214 11.36 11.00 4.45
N THR A 215 11.09 11.83 3.45
CA THR A 215 11.68 13.16 3.29
C THR A 215 10.58 14.19 3.06
N SER A 216 10.92 15.47 3.16
CA SER A 216 9.99 16.58 2.99
C SER A 216 10.65 17.79 2.35
N SER A 217 9.83 18.60 1.69
CA SER A 217 10.19 19.89 1.12
C SER A 217 9.20 20.96 1.58
N CYS A 218 9.72 22.13 1.93
CA CYS A 218 8.92 23.30 2.35
C CYS A 218 8.86 24.39 1.28
N ASP A 219 9.45 24.15 0.10
CA ASP A 219 9.71 25.15 -0.94
C ASP A 219 9.23 24.66 -2.32
N GLY A 220 8.09 23.95 -2.34
CA GLY A 220 7.50 23.45 -3.59
C GLY A 220 8.34 22.35 -4.27
N GLY A 221 9.15 21.63 -3.50
CA GLY A 221 10.02 20.57 -3.98
C GLY A 221 11.40 21.04 -4.41
N ILE A 222 11.73 22.34 -4.35
CA ILE A 222 13.03 22.88 -4.80
C ILE A 222 14.17 22.19 -4.04
N THR A 223 14.11 22.17 -2.72
CA THR A 223 15.05 21.45 -1.86
C THR A 223 14.33 20.40 -1.02
N TRP A 224 15.08 19.36 -0.62
CA TRP A 224 14.58 18.24 0.17
C TRP A 224 15.43 18.08 1.42
N LYS A 225 14.76 17.93 2.56
CA LYS A 225 15.41 17.68 3.84
C LYS A 225 16.06 16.30 3.87
N ARG A 226 16.97 16.12 4.82
CA ARG A 226 17.58 14.82 5.11
C ARG A 226 16.51 13.76 5.38
N SER A 227 16.59 12.65 4.66
CA SER A 227 15.67 11.53 4.80
C SER A 227 15.81 10.84 6.15
N ARG A 228 14.69 10.29 6.62
CA ARG A 228 14.60 9.51 7.85
C ARG A 228 13.93 8.18 7.59
N ARG A 229 14.48 7.11 8.17
CA ARG A 229 13.89 5.77 8.10
C ARG A 229 12.65 5.71 9.00
N LEU A 230 11.58 5.10 8.50
CA LEU A 230 10.44 4.75 9.36
C LEU A 230 10.70 3.40 10.01
N PHE A 231 10.68 3.31 11.33
CA PHE A 231 10.83 2.05 12.07
C PHE A 231 9.46 1.45 12.38
N LEU A 232 8.98 0.57 11.51
CA LEU A 232 7.62 0.01 11.54
C LEU A 232 7.53 -1.39 12.17
N SER A 233 8.67 -2.03 12.44
CA SER A 233 8.74 -3.34 13.10
C SER A 233 10.01 -3.48 13.94
N PRO A 234 9.94 -4.12 15.12
CA PRO A 234 11.12 -4.42 15.93
C PRO A 234 12.05 -5.46 15.28
N PHE A 235 11.53 -6.26 14.33
CA PHE A 235 12.29 -7.31 13.64
C PHE A 235 12.73 -6.81 12.27
N PHE A 236 13.93 -6.24 12.21
CA PHE A 236 14.66 -5.80 11.01
C PHE A 236 14.00 -4.69 10.16
N ASN A 237 12.70 -4.40 10.34
CA ASN A 237 11.94 -3.38 9.61
C ASN A 237 12.23 -3.48 8.11
N LEU A 238 11.95 -4.68 7.61
CA LEU A 238 12.19 -5.14 6.25
C LEU A 238 10.86 -5.38 5.57
N SER A 239 10.89 -5.13 4.27
CA SER A 239 9.89 -5.46 3.30
C SER A 239 8.67 -4.55 3.22
N GLU A 240 8.69 -3.35 3.83
CA GLU A 240 7.59 -2.40 3.64
C GLU A 240 7.73 -1.61 2.33
N LEU A 241 6.65 -1.58 1.55
CA LEU A 241 6.52 -0.82 0.31
C LEU A 241 5.24 0.01 0.28
N VAL A 242 5.21 1.00 -0.60
CA VAL A 242 4.08 1.91 -0.81
C VAL A 242 3.75 2.03 -2.30
N LYS A 243 2.49 2.29 -2.65
CA LYS A 243 2.09 2.51 -4.06
C LYS A 243 0.87 3.40 -4.25
N ASN A 244 -0.21 3.17 -3.48
CA ASN A 244 -1.49 3.85 -3.70
C ASN A 244 -1.59 5.14 -2.89
N ALA A 245 -2.51 6.01 -3.33
CA ALA A 245 -2.76 7.32 -2.74
C ALA A 245 -3.06 7.21 -1.23
N PRO A 246 -2.57 8.16 -0.42
CA PRO A 246 -2.89 8.22 0.99
C PRO A 246 -4.29 8.83 1.20
N THR A 247 -4.92 8.47 2.31
CA THR A 247 -6.20 9.04 2.74
C THR A 247 -5.97 9.96 3.94
N PRO A 248 -6.37 11.23 3.91
CA PRO A 248 -6.23 12.11 5.07
C PRO A 248 -7.09 11.65 6.24
N LEU A 249 -6.70 12.00 7.46
CA LEU A 249 -7.41 11.67 8.70
C LEU A 249 -8.11 12.90 9.26
N GLU A 250 -9.26 12.71 9.93
CA GLU A 250 -9.99 13.84 10.54
C GLU A 250 -9.19 14.47 11.68
N SER A 251 -8.40 13.64 12.38
CA SER A 251 -7.50 14.05 13.47
C SER A 251 -6.19 14.67 12.97
N GLY A 252 -6.04 14.88 11.66
CA GLY A 252 -4.79 15.28 11.02
C GLY A 252 -3.88 14.09 10.75
N GLY A 253 -3.04 14.21 9.71
CA GLY A 253 -2.20 13.10 9.25
C GLY A 253 -2.87 12.22 8.20
N TRP A 254 -2.33 11.01 8.02
CA TRP A 254 -2.59 10.17 6.85
C TRP A 254 -2.70 8.69 7.20
N ALA A 255 -3.67 8.00 6.59
CA ALA A 255 -3.67 6.56 6.44
C ALA A 255 -3.17 6.20 5.04
N ILE A 256 -2.04 5.50 4.97
CA ILE A 256 -1.33 5.21 3.71
C ILE A 256 -1.36 3.70 3.44
N PRO A 257 -1.93 3.25 2.30
CA PRO A 257 -1.86 1.86 1.91
C PRO A 257 -0.42 1.41 1.64
N ILE A 258 0.07 0.48 2.46
CA ILE A 258 1.40 -0.13 2.34
C ILE A 258 1.28 -1.66 2.25
N TYR A 259 2.38 -2.35 2.01
CA TYR A 259 2.37 -3.82 1.94
C TYR A 259 3.72 -4.42 2.29
N GLN A 260 3.69 -5.66 2.79
CA GLN A 260 4.84 -6.49 3.11
C GLN A 260 4.99 -7.64 2.12
N GLU A 261 6.22 -7.97 1.74
CA GLU A 261 6.58 -9.07 0.83
C GLU A 261 7.54 -10.13 1.42
N PHE A 262 8.02 -9.95 2.65
CA PHE A 262 8.90 -10.91 3.31
C PHE A 262 8.08 -11.99 4.03
N LEU A 263 8.37 -13.25 3.70
CA LEU A 263 7.70 -14.47 4.21
C LEU A 263 6.19 -14.52 3.92
N GLY A 264 5.71 -13.72 2.97
CA GLY A 264 4.32 -13.66 2.54
C GLY A 264 3.99 -12.30 1.94
N LYS A 265 2.84 -12.21 1.29
CA LYS A 265 2.26 -10.97 0.77
C LYS A 265 1.16 -10.53 1.74
N PHE A 266 1.35 -9.37 2.38
CA PHE A 266 0.42 -8.85 3.37
C PHE A 266 0.03 -7.41 3.04
N PRO A 267 -1.28 -7.09 3.02
CA PRO A 267 -1.74 -5.72 2.90
C PRO A 267 -1.79 -5.05 4.28
N GLU A 268 -1.23 -3.85 4.38
CA GLU A 268 -1.10 -3.10 5.63
C GLU A 268 -1.52 -1.64 5.44
N LEU A 269 -1.85 -0.96 6.55
CA LEU A 269 -2.01 0.49 6.59
C LEU A 269 -0.91 1.09 7.44
N LEU A 270 -0.31 2.16 6.94
CA LEU A 270 0.60 3.03 7.67
C LEU A 270 -0.17 4.26 8.14
N TRP A 271 -0.20 4.46 9.46
CA TRP A 271 -0.74 5.64 10.11
C TRP A 271 0.40 6.62 10.36
N LEU A 272 0.38 7.76 9.66
CA LEU A 272 1.31 8.87 9.85
C LEU A 272 0.59 10.03 10.52
N MET A 273 0.89 10.25 11.80
CA MET A 273 0.26 11.31 12.61
C MET A 273 1.24 12.46 12.86
N PRO A 274 0.81 13.72 12.78
CA PRO A 274 1.64 14.85 13.19
C PRO A 274 1.94 14.80 14.69
N GLU A 275 3.18 15.08 15.06
CA GLU A 275 3.50 15.42 16.45
C GLU A 275 3.12 16.87 16.77
N LYS A 276 2.97 17.20 18.06
CA LYS A 276 2.60 18.57 18.49
C LYS A 276 3.61 19.58 17.95
N ASN A 277 3.13 20.68 17.36
CA ASN A 277 3.94 21.76 16.78
C ASN A 277 4.80 21.36 15.57
N SER A 278 4.48 20.25 14.88
CA SER A 278 5.14 19.87 13.63
C SER A 278 4.81 20.84 12.50
N VAL A 279 5.54 21.95 12.42
CA VAL A 279 5.64 22.81 11.24
C VAL A 279 6.77 22.28 10.36
N CYS A 280 6.77 22.59 9.06
CA CYS A 280 7.90 22.27 8.19
C CYS A 280 9.21 22.89 8.71
N GLY A 281 9.97 22.12 9.51
CA GLY A 281 11.27 22.51 10.10
C GLY A 281 12.07 21.27 10.53
N GLU A 282 13.12 21.45 11.32
CA GLU A 282 13.86 20.33 11.95
C GLU A 282 12.96 19.52 12.91
N ASN A 283 11.87 20.14 13.38
CA ASN A 283 10.88 19.57 14.29
C ASN A 283 9.64 18.98 13.59
N SER A 284 9.69 18.71 12.29
CA SER A 284 8.56 18.09 11.56
C SER A 284 8.49 16.58 11.81
N PHE A 285 8.30 16.17 13.06
CA PHE A 285 8.20 14.75 13.42
C PHE A 285 6.79 14.23 13.09
N LEU A 286 6.75 13.08 12.41
CA LEU A 286 5.53 12.29 12.23
C LEU A 286 5.71 10.99 13.01
N ARG A 287 4.71 10.67 13.84
CA ARG A 287 4.62 9.36 14.47
C ARG A 287 4.07 8.38 13.45
N ALA A 288 4.85 7.34 13.18
CA ALA A 288 4.47 6.24 12.30
C ALA A 288 4.05 5.01 13.11
N SER A 289 2.92 4.41 12.75
CA SER A 289 2.52 3.08 13.23
C SER A 289 1.83 2.33 12.10
N LYS A 290 1.70 1.00 12.20
CA LYS A 290 1.03 0.23 11.15
C LYS A 290 0.00 -0.75 11.72
N SER A 291 -0.99 -1.08 10.89
CA SER A 291 -1.95 -2.15 11.15
C SER A 291 -2.11 -3.05 9.92
N ARG A 292 -2.63 -4.26 10.13
CA ARG A 292 -2.84 -5.25 9.06
C ARG A 292 -4.28 -5.18 8.56
N ILE A 293 -4.44 -5.20 7.23
CA ILE A 293 -5.76 -5.16 6.58
C ILE A 293 -6.36 -6.56 6.47
N ALA A 294 -5.57 -7.56 6.08
CA ALA A 294 -6.03 -8.93 5.92
C ALA A 294 -4.97 -9.93 6.35
N GLY A 295 -5.42 -11.09 6.84
CA GLY A 295 -4.58 -12.26 7.08
C GLY A 295 -4.24 -13.01 5.78
N GLY A 296 -3.58 -14.16 5.91
CA GLY A 296 -3.09 -14.95 4.77
C GLY A 296 -1.79 -14.40 4.18
N CYS A 297 -1.31 -14.97 3.08
CA CYS A 297 0.00 -14.66 2.50
C CYS A 297 -0.02 -14.29 1.01
N SER A 298 -1.20 -13.98 0.45
CA SER A 298 -1.40 -13.84 -1.01
C SER A 298 -2.00 -12.50 -1.45
N PHE A 299 -2.27 -11.58 -0.52
CA PHE A 299 -2.87 -10.28 -0.85
C PHE A 299 -1.87 -9.16 -0.63
N PHE A 300 -1.78 -8.21 -1.55
CA PHE A 300 -0.87 -7.07 -1.39
C PHE A 300 -1.30 -5.86 -2.22
N GLN A 301 -0.55 -4.77 -2.12
CA GLN A 301 -0.81 -3.50 -2.80
C GLN A 301 -2.24 -2.96 -2.63
N PRO A 302 -2.70 -2.74 -1.38
CA PRO A 302 -4.04 -2.25 -1.12
C PRO A 302 -4.31 -0.90 -1.79
N SER A 303 -5.51 -0.73 -2.36
CA SER A 303 -6.07 0.56 -2.77
C SER A 303 -7.29 0.85 -1.93
N MET A 304 -7.24 1.91 -1.12
CA MET A 304 -8.27 2.23 -0.14
C MET A 304 -9.15 3.39 -0.63
N THR A 305 -10.44 3.30 -0.34
CA THR A 305 -11.40 4.36 -0.63
C THR A 305 -12.38 4.51 0.52
N ALA A 306 -12.33 5.65 1.20
CA ALA A 306 -13.23 5.97 2.32
C ALA A 306 -14.58 6.52 1.82
N PHE A 307 -15.68 6.02 2.37
CA PHE A 307 -17.04 6.46 2.04
C PHE A 307 -17.52 7.55 3.00
N ASN A 308 -17.28 7.32 4.28
CA ASN A 308 -17.56 8.23 5.38
C ASN A 308 -16.58 7.85 6.49
N SER A 309 -16.31 8.74 7.44
CA SER A 309 -15.79 8.26 8.71
C SER A 309 -16.91 7.48 9.39
N PRO A 310 -16.73 6.20 9.81
CA PRO A 310 -15.49 5.41 9.86
C PRO A 310 -15.34 4.33 8.75
N SER A 311 -16.17 4.31 7.71
CA SER A 311 -16.22 3.20 6.73
C SER A 311 -15.34 3.40 5.49
N ALA A 312 -14.62 2.36 5.10
CA ALA A 312 -13.85 2.32 3.85
C ALA A 312 -13.88 0.94 3.21
N VAL A 313 -13.73 0.92 1.88
CA VAL A 313 -13.44 -0.29 1.10
C VAL A 313 -11.97 -0.31 0.71
N VAL A 314 -11.38 -1.50 0.68
CA VAL A 314 -10.04 -1.74 0.17
C VAL A 314 -10.11 -2.80 -0.91
N PHE A 315 -9.46 -2.51 -2.04
CA PHE A 315 -9.22 -3.45 -3.12
C PHE A 315 -7.78 -3.97 -3.05
N LEU A 316 -7.62 -5.28 -3.21
CA LEU A 316 -6.37 -6.00 -3.01
C LEU A 316 -5.96 -6.69 -4.32
N ARG A 317 -4.67 -6.58 -4.64
CA ARG A 317 -4.03 -7.36 -5.71
C ARG A 317 -3.87 -8.80 -5.23
N ASP A 318 -4.14 -9.73 -6.12
CA ASP A 318 -3.96 -11.17 -5.88
C ASP A 318 -2.59 -11.63 -6.37
N TYR A 319 -1.85 -12.27 -5.47
CA TYR A 319 -0.63 -12.99 -5.82
C TYR A 319 -0.98 -14.38 -6.37
N MET A 320 -1.58 -14.38 -7.57
CA MET A 320 -1.67 -15.49 -8.54
C MET A 320 -2.49 -16.74 -8.17
N THR A 321 -3.29 -16.73 -7.09
CA THR A 321 -4.06 -17.94 -6.71
C THR A 321 -5.48 -17.99 -7.25
N SER A 322 -6.11 -16.83 -7.48
CA SER A 322 -7.51 -16.72 -7.90
C SER A 322 -7.68 -15.99 -9.24
N GLY A 323 -6.71 -15.17 -9.64
CA GLY A 323 -6.78 -14.34 -10.84
C GLY A 323 -7.83 -13.22 -10.76
N LYS A 324 -8.22 -12.81 -9.56
CA LYS A 324 -9.29 -11.84 -9.30
C LYS A 324 -8.84 -10.71 -8.39
N ILE A 325 -9.45 -9.54 -8.54
CA ILE A 325 -9.33 -8.46 -7.57
C ILE A 325 -10.14 -8.85 -6.33
N TRP A 326 -9.54 -8.71 -5.15
CA TRP A 326 -10.22 -8.97 -3.88
C TRP A 326 -10.65 -7.67 -3.22
N ARG A 327 -11.68 -7.75 -2.38
CA ARG A 327 -12.26 -6.64 -1.65
C ARG A 327 -12.37 -6.99 -0.18
N THR A 328 -12.08 -6.03 0.69
CA THR A 328 -12.43 -6.05 2.11
C THR A 328 -12.93 -4.67 2.53
N LYS A 329 -13.60 -4.56 3.67
CA LYS A 329 -14.11 -3.29 4.20
C LYS A 329 -13.83 -3.16 5.69
N THR A 330 -13.77 -1.92 6.13
CA THR A 330 -13.81 -1.53 7.54
C THR A 330 -15.04 -0.65 7.77
N VAL A 331 -15.59 -0.73 8.98
CA VAL A 331 -16.68 0.12 9.50
C VAL A 331 -16.27 0.78 10.83
N ASP A 332 -14.99 0.71 11.17
CA ASP A 332 -14.39 1.17 12.43
C ASP A 332 -13.01 1.79 12.17
N ALA A 333 -12.87 2.43 11.02
CA ALA A 333 -11.72 3.21 10.58
C ALA A 333 -10.40 2.42 10.60
N GLY A 334 -10.45 1.19 10.13
CA GLY A 334 -9.31 0.29 9.99
C GLY A 334 -8.91 -0.44 11.26
N SER A 335 -9.72 -0.34 12.33
CA SER A 335 -9.50 -1.11 13.58
C SER A 335 -9.76 -2.60 13.35
N SER A 336 -10.77 -2.94 12.55
CA SER A 336 -11.05 -4.28 12.07
C SER A 336 -11.45 -4.27 10.59
N TRP A 337 -11.37 -5.46 9.99
CA TRP A 337 -11.62 -5.67 8.57
C TRP A 337 -12.50 -6.89 8.37
N SER A 338 -13.43 -6.81 7.40
CA SER A 338 -14.19 -7.97 6.97
C SER A 338 -13.28 -9.01 6.31
N GLN A 339 -13.73 -10.26 6.27
CA GLN A 339 -13.04 -11.28 5.48
C GLN A 339 -12.94 -10.82 4.01
N PRO A 340 -11.77 -10.96 3.36
CA PRO A 340 -11.64 -10.66 1.94
C PRO A 340 -12.58 -11.52 1.09
N GLU A 341 -13.23 -10.89 0.11
CA GLU A 341 -14.11 -11.55 -0.87
C GLU A 341 -13.64 -11.24 -2.31
N PRO A 342 -13.70 -12.21 -3.24
CA PRO A 342 -13.30 -11.98 -4.62
C PRO A 342 -14.37 -11.17 -5.36
N THR A 343 -13.95 -10.22 -6.19
CA THR A 343 -14.85 -9.50 -7.10
C THR A 343 -15.04 -10.26 -8.42
N THR A 344 -15.86 -9.73 -9.32
CA THR A 344 -16.00 -10.23 -10.69
C THR A 344 -14.89 -9.75 -11.64
N LEU A 345 -14.00 -8.86 -11.17
CA LEU A 345 -12.95 -8.28 -12.00
C LEU A 345 -11.67 -9.13 -11.94
N PRO A 346 -11.01 -9.34 -13.10
CA PRO A 346 -9.78 -10.12 -13.17
C PRO A 346 -8.58 -9.35 -12.60
N ASN A 347 -7.54 -10.09 -12.20
CA ASN A 347 -6.24 -9.54 -11.83
C ASN A 347 -5.11 -10.50 -12.20
N HIS A 348 -4.28 -10.12 -13.17
CA HIS A 348 -3.05 -10.82 -13.51
C HIS A 348 -1.87 -10.25 -12.72
N ASP A 349 -1.92 -10.39 -11.39
CA ASP A 349 -0.88 -9.89 -10.47
C ASP A 349 -0.45 -8.47 -10.86
N SER A 350 -1.43 -7.57 -11.01
CA SER A 350 -1.20 -6.21 -11.52
C SER A 350 -1.77 -5.16 -10.56
N GLY A 351 -1.08 -4.02 -10.48
CA GLY A 351 -1.50 -2.91 -9.64
C GLY A 351 -2.83 -2.32 -10.10
N LEU A 352 -3.63 -1.88 -9.14
CA LEU A 352 -4.92 -1.21 -9.35
C LEU A 352 -4.96 0.09 -8.55
N ALA A 353 -5.89 0.98 -8.90
CA ALA A 353 -6.21 2.18 -8.14
C ALA A 353 -7.71 2.41 -8.09
N SER A 354 -8.21 2.88 -6.96
CA SER A 354 -9.61 3.17 -6.71
C SER A 354 -9.81 4.61 -6.26
N LEU A 355 -10.92 5.20 -6.67
CA LEU A 355 -11.33 6.56 -6.34
C LEU A 355 -12.84 6.58 -6.05
N ARG A 356 -13.29 7.46 -5.16
CA ARG A 356 -14.71 7.76 -4.94
C ARG A 356 -15.12 9.02 -5.69
N LEU A 357 -16.20 8.93 -6.46
CA LEU A 357 -16.80 10.03 -7.21
C LEU A 357 -17.76 10.86 -6.33
N SER A 358 -18.17 12.07 -6.77
CA SER A 358 -19.11 12.93 -6.00
C SER A 358 -20.40 12.21 -5.63
N ASN A 359 -20.92 11.43 -6.57
CA ASN A 359 -22.18 10.70 -6.42
C ASN A 359 -22.06 9.47 -5.51
N GLY A 360 -20.89 9.25 -4.89
CA GLY A 360 -20.61 8.15 -3.99
C GLY A 360 -20.21 6.85 -4.69
N TRP A 361 -20.24 6.79 -6.03
CA TRP A 361 -19.81 5.61 -6.79
C TRP A 361 -18.29 5.45 -6.70
N LEU A 362 -17.84 4.22 -6.95
CA LEU A 362 -16.44 3.88 -7.03
C LEU A 362 -15.99 3.80 -8.48
N LEU A 363 -14.86 4.41 -8.78
CA LEU A 363 -14.12 4.26 -10.02
C LEU A 363 -12.87 3.42 -9.76
N LEU A 364 -12.63 2.42 -10.60
CA LEU A 364 -11.46 1.56 -10.52
C LEU A 364 -10.69 1.59 -11.84
N ALA A 365 -9.39 1.80 -11.77
CA ALA A 365 -8.45 1.57 -12.86
C ALA A 365 -7.69 0.25 -12.64
N PHE A 366 -7.73 -0.64 -13.62
CA PHE A 366 -7.17 -1.98 -13.53
C PHE A 366 -6.87 -2.57 -14.92
N ASN A 367 -6.06 -3.62 -14.97
CA ASN A 367 -5.90 -4.45 -16.16
C ASN A 367 -7.04 -5.47 -16.22
N ASP A 368 -7.86 -5.41 -17.26
CA ASP A 368 -9.01 -6.30 -17.46
C ASP A 368 -8.58 -7.59 -18.16
N SER A 369 -7.67 -8.33 -17.52
CA SER A 369 -7.09 -9.56 -18.04
C SER A 369 -6.60 -10.45 -16.90
N THR A 370 -6.67 -11.77 -17.11
CA THR A 370 -6.11 -12.78 -16.20
C THR A 370 -4.72 -13.25 -16.61
N THR A 371 -4.21 -12.81 -17.77
CA THR A 371 -2.97 -13.31 -18.38
C THR A 371 -2.00 -12.23 -18.85
N SER A 372 -2.43 -10.96 -18.91
CA SER A 372 -1.65 -9.88 -19.53
C SER A 372 -1.88 -8.53 -18.86
N ARG A 373 -1.02 -7.57 -19.21
CA ARG A 373 -1.15 -6.15 -18.87
C ARG A 373 -1.25 -5.27 -20.12
N ASP A 374 -1.75 -5.84 -21.20
CA ASP A 374 -1.86 -5.20 -22.53
C ASP A 374 -2.99 -4.19 -22.63
N ASN A 375 -3.82 -4.06 -21.58
CA ASN A 375 -4.89 -3.08 -21.50
C ASN A 375 -4.95 -2.43 -20.12
N LEU A 376 -5.43 -1.19 -20.07
CA LEU A 376 -5.81 -0.48 -18.86
C LEU A 376 -7.24 0.03 -19.03
N ARG A 377 -8.15 -0.38 -18.13
CA ARG A 377 -9.58 -0.05 -18.22
C ARG A 377 -10.10 0.61 -16.96
N LEU A 378 -11.22 1.29 -17.14
CA LEU A 378 -12.02 1.87 -16.06
C LEU A 378 -13.30 1.06 -15.85
N ALA A 379 -13.64 0.79 -14.59
CA ALA A 379 -14.93 0.23 -14.19
C ALA A 379 -15.57 1.05 -13.05
N LEU A 380 -16.90 1.08 -13.06
CA LEU A 380 -17.72 1.73 -12.04
C LEU A 380 -18.44 0.71 -11.17
N SER A 381 -18.56 1.02 -9.89
CA SER A 381 -19.44 0.31 -8.96
C SER A 381 -20.34 1.28 -8.21
N LYS A 382 -21.62 0.93 -8.12
CA LYS A 382 -22.68 1.69 -7.42
C LYS A 382 -23.00 1.11 -6.04
N ASP A 383 -22.39 -0.02 -5.69
CA ASP A 383 -22.71 -0.85 -4.52
C ASP A 383 -21.45 -1.25 -3.73
N GLU A 384 -20.54 -0.28 -3.56
CA GLU A 384 -19.30 -0.40 -2.79
C GLU A 384 -18.30 -1.44 -3.30
N GLY A 385 -18.39 -1.81 -4.59
CA GLY A 385 -17.47 -2.75 -5.24
C GLY A 385 -17.96 -4.18 -5.30
N LYS A 386 -19.26 -4.44 -5.04
CA LYS A 386 -19.86 -5.77 -5.20
C LYS A 386 -20.09 -6.10 -6.68
N THR A 387 -20.65 -5.15 -7.44
CA THR A 387 -20.86 -5.27 -8.89
C THR A 387 -20.12 -4.16 -9.64
N TRP A 388 -19.73 -4.48 -10.88
CA TRP A 388 -18.87 -3.64 -11.69
C TRP A 388 -19.38 -3.54 -13.13
N LYS A 389 -19.42 -2.31 -13.65
CA LYS A 389 -19.67 -2.00 -15.05
C LYS A 389 -18.40 -1.42 -15.66
N ARG A 390 -17.83 -2.08 -16.67
CA ARG A 390 -16.71 -1.55 -17.46
C ARG A 390 -17.23 -0.37 -18.28
N ILE A 391 -16.52 0.75 -18.25
CA ILE A 391 -16.98 1.99 -18.90
C ILE A 391 -16.02 2.51 -19.96
N ALA A 392 -14.71 2.30 -19.84
CA ALA A 392 -13.74 2.83 -20.78
C ALA A 392 -12.46 1.98 -20.85
N THR A 393 -11.83 1.99 -22.01
CA THR A 393 -10.44 1.53 -22.21
C THR A 393 -9.56 2.77 -22.34
N ILE A 394 -8.58 2.91 -21.44
CA ILE A 394 -7.63 4.02 -21.42
C ILE A 394 -6.45 3.74 -22.35
N ALA A 395 -5.93 2.52 -22.32
CA ALA A 395 -4.87 2.08 -23.20
C ALA A 395 -5.07 0.60 -23.54
N GLU A 396 -4.78 0.19 -24.77
CA GLU A 396 -4.84 -1.20 -25.20
C GLU A 396 -3.93 -1.41 -26.41
N GLU A 397 -3.00 -2.35 -26.29
CA GLU A 397 -2.05 -2.72 -27.34
C GLU A 397 -1.52 -4.12 -27.04
N PRO A 398 -1.79 -5.12 -27.90
CA PRO A 398 -1.34 -6.48 -27.68
C PRO A 398 0.16 -6.57 -27.39
N LYS A 399 0.54 -7.40 -26.42
CA LYS A 399 1.94 -7.61 -25.99
C LYS A 399 2.64 -6.35 -25.43
N SER A 400 1.88 -5.30 -25.10
CA SER A 400 2.38 -4.13 -24.36
C SER A 400 2.12 -4.25 -22.85
N ASP A 401 2.62 -3.28 -22.10
CA ASP A 401 2.47 -3.19 -20.64
C ASP A 401 1.95 -1.80 -20.26
N PHE A 402 0.69 -1.73 -19.82
CA PHE A 402 0.10 -0.55 -19.21
C PHE A 402 -0.23 -0.88 -17.76
N SER A 403 0.47 -0.27 -16.80
CA SER A 403 0.38 -0.76 -15.42
C SER A 403 0.60 0.29 -14.37
N TYR A 404 0.32 -0.08 -13.12
CA TYR A 404 0.47 0.78 -11.95
C TYR A 404 -0.30 2.11 -12.08
N PRO A 405 -1.64 2.05 -12.30
CA PRO A 405 -2.46 3.26 -12.34
C PRO A 405 -2.44 3.98 -10.98
N TYR A 406 -2.53 5.30 -10.94
CA TYR A 406 -2.62 6.10 -9.72
C TYR A 406 -3.65 7.20 -9.93
N PHE A 407 -4.61 7.32 -9.02
CA PHE A 407 -5.63 8.37 -9.08
C PHE A 407 -5.32 9.53 -8.14
N LEU A 408 -5.66 10.73 -8.59
CA LEU A 408 -5.85 11.92 -7.78
C LEU A 408 -7.11 12.63 -8.27
N GLN A 409 -7.99 13.07 -7.36
CA GLN A 409 -9.03 14.05 -7.69
C GLN A 409 -8.64 15.39 -7.08
N THR A 410 -8.52 16.42 -7.91
CA THR A 410 -8.12 17.78 -7.52
C THR A 410 -9.32 18.60 -7.04
N GLN A 411 -9.06 19.71 -6.38
CA GLN A 411 -10.08 20.61 -5.82
C GLN A 411 -11.05 21.19 -6.86
N ASP A 412 -10.61 21.33 -8.12
CA ASP A 412 -11.44 21.76 -9.24
C ASP A 412 -12.35 20.65 -9.80
N GLY A 413 -12.30 19.44 -9.22
CA GLY A 413 -13.14 18.30 -9.59
C GLY A 413 -12.55 17.43 -10.70
N MET A 414 -11.39 17.79 -11.26
CA MET A 414 -10.72 16.98 -12.26
C MET A 414 -10.17 15.69 -11.65
N ILE A 415 -10.30 14.59 -12.40
CA ILE A 415 -9.76 13.29 -12.08
C ILE A 415 -8.52 13.08 -12.92
N HIS A 416 -7.41 12.87 -12.24
CA HIS A 416 -6.12 12.61 -12.83
C HIS A 416 -5.75 11.15 -12.65
N LEU A 417 -5.32 10.51 -13.72
CA LEU A 417 -4.84 9.15 -13.77
C LEU A 417 -3.40 9.16 -14.29
N LEU A 418 -2.45 8.75 -13.44
CA LEU A 418 -1.11 8.40 -13.89
C LEU A 418 -1.00 6.90 -14.13
N TYR A 419 -0.23 6.47 -15.12
CA TYR A 419 0.13 5.06 -15.27
C TYR A 419 1.45 4.90 -16.02
N SER A 420 2.08 3.74 -15.85
CA SER A 420 3.28 3.39 -16.58
C SER A 420 2.91 2.89 -17.97
N TRP A 421 3.38 3.62 -18.99
CA TRP A 421 3.12 3.31 -20.39
C TRP A 421 4.32 2.58 -20.99
N LYS A 422 4.13 1.31 -21.33
CA LYS A 422 5.17 0.38 -21.83
C LYS A 422 6.40 0.30 -20.92
N ARG A 423 6.24 0.69 -19.65
CA ARG A 423 7.31 0.94 -18.67
C ARG A 423 8.42 1.88 -19.15
N ARG A 424 8.17 2.72 -20.14
CA ARG A 424 9.15 3.69 -20.67
C ARG A 424 8.83 5.12 -20.26
N HIS A 425 7.53 5.44 -20.20
CA HIS A 425 7.06 6.76 -19.85
C HIS A 425 5.97 6.68 -18.78
N ILE A 426 5.73 7.82 -18.14
CA ILE A 426 4.55 8.02 -17.29
C ILE A 426 3.51 8.77 -18.11
N HIS A 427 2.39 8.14 -18.39
CA HIS A 427 1.24 8.80 -19.01
C HIS A 427 0.41 9.49 -17.93
N HIS A 428 -0.12 10.65 -18.28
CA HIS A 428 -1.05 11.44 -17.48
C HIS A 428 -2.34 11.66 -18.26
N VAL A 429 -3.44 11.18 -17.70
CA VAL A 429 -4.78 11.35 -18.27
C VAL A 429 -5.61 12.17 -17.31
N VAL A 430 -6.32 13.17 -17.83
CA VAL A 430 -7.16 14.08 -17.08
C VAL A 430 -8.59 14.01 -17.63
N PHE A 431 -9.57 13.75 -16.78
CA PHE A 431 -10.98 13.71 -17.17
C PHE A 431 -11.87 14.17 -16.01
N ASN A 432 -13.13 14.52 -16.29
CA ASN A 432 -14.09 14.90 -15.24
C ASN A 432 -15.21 13.87 -15.07
N GLU A 433 -16.01 14.01 -14.02
CA GLU A 433 -17.11 13.08 -13.73
C GLU A 433 -18.20 13.07 -14.82
N GLU A 434 -18.38 14.17 -15.56
CA GLU A 434 -19.28 14.21 -16.72
C GLU A 434 -18.80 13.33 -17.87
N TRP A 435 -17.49 13.26 -18.11
CA TRP A 435 -16.94 12.29 -19.05
C TRP A 435 -17.19 10.85 -18.58
N VAL A 436 -16.98 10.57 -17.30
CA VAL A 436 -17.27 9.26 -16.70
C VAL A 436 -18.75 8.88 -16.89
N ARG A 437 -19.67 9.81 -16.63
CA ARG A 437 -21.13 9.61 -16.83
C ARG A 437 -21.48 9.34 -18.29
N LYS A 438 -20.86 10.05 -19.23
CA LYS A 438 -21.04 9.80 -20.67
C LYS A 438 -20.57 8.41 -21.08
N GLN A 439 -19.45 7.93 -20.55
CA GLN A 439 -18.98 6.57 -20.79
C GLN A 439 -19.93 5.51 -20.18
N GLU A 440 -20.48 5.78 -19.00
CA GLU A 440 -21.42 4.88 -18.33
C GLU A 440 -22.74 4.72 -19.10
N THR A 441 -23.30 5.81 -19.62
CA THR A 441 -24.59 5.82 -20.34
C THR A 441 -24.47 5.32 -21.78
N GLY A 442 -23.27 5.30 -22.36
CA GLY A 442 -23.04 4.85 -23.73
C GLY A 442 -23.54 5.84 -24.79
N ASP A 443 -23.81 7.09 -24.41
CA ASP A 443 -24.30 8.14 -25.31
C ASP A 443 -23.18 8.60 -26.28
N ARG A 444 -23.02 7.84 -27.38
CA ARG A 444 -22.03 8.10 -28.44
C ARG A 444 -22.38 9.30 -29.34
N LYS A 445 -23.54 9.96 -29.16
CA LYS A 445 -24.05 11.03 -30.06
C LYS A 445 -23.30 12.37 -29.98
N GLN A 446 -22.24 12.49 -29.19
CA GLN A 446 -21.34 13.65 -29.17
C GLN A 446 -19.86 13.24 -29.14
N ALA A 447 -19.46 12.16 -29.83
CA ALA A 447 -18.05 11.83 -30.03
C ALA A 447 -17.43 12.63 -31.20
N GLY A 448 -17.72 13.94 -31.25
CA GLY A 448 -17.06 14.89 -32.14
C GLY A 448 -16.10 15.75 -31.33
N LEU A 449 -14.82 15.74 -31.74
CA LEU A 449 -13.67 16.45 -31.17
C LEU A 449 -13.13 15.89 -29.84
N ILE A 450 -12.45 14.74 -29.93
CA ILE A 450 -11.30 14.44 -29.07
C ILE A 450 -10.08 14.93 -29.86
N HIS A 451 -9.49 16.06 -29.46
CA HIS A 451 -8.17 16.44 -29.96
C HIS A 451 -7.14 15.46 -29.38
N ARG A 452 -6.78 14.44 -30.17
CA ARG A 452 -5.51 13.74 -30.02
C ARG A 452 -4.44 14.64 -30.63
N ASN A 453 -3.73 15.40 -29.81
CA ASN A 453 -2.47 15.96 -30.25
C ASN A 453 -1.42 14.86 -30.06
N VAL A 454 -0.92 14.37 -31.20
CA VAL A 454 0.21 13.45 -31.33
C VAL A 454 1.49 14.17 -30.93
#